data_AF-A0A2V6FG54-F1
#
_entry.id   AF-A0A2V6FG54-F1
#
_cell.length_a   1.000
_cell.length_b   1.000
_cell.length_c   1.000
_cell.angle_alpha   90.00
_cell.angle_beta   90.00
_cell.angle_gamma   90.00
#
_symmetry.space_group_name_H-M   'P 1'
#
loop_
_entity.id
_entity.type
_entity.pdbx_description
1 polymer ?
#
loop_
_entity_poly.entity_id
_entity_poly.type
_entity_poly.pdbx_seq_one_letter_code
_entity_poly.pdbx_strand_id
1 'polypeptide(L)'
;MKRKRIVVMGFMGSMPIAGVIWQHIHYIVGLQRLGHDVFFIEDSARLPYNPETFEVTDEFDYAAKVLARLARDFDFKNRWAYCARYLPGNPTAGLPLKKIRQLYREADAILNVCGTQEFNDDLLVSDRILYVESDPGVEQIKIDKGVKSTIQYL
;
A
#
# COMPACT_ATOMS: atom_id res chain seq x y z
N MET A 1 11.98 -12.27 19.23
CA MET A 1 12.19 -11.00 18.49
C MET A 1 11.42 -9.88 19.17
N LYS A 2 11.94 -8.63 19.19
CA LYS A 2 11.18 -7.47 19.69
C LYS A 2 10.04 -7.17 18.72
N ARG A 3 8.83 -6.92 19.24
CA ARG A 3 7.68 -6.48 18.43
C ARG A 3 8.02 -5.15 17.74
N LYS A 4 7.65 -5.05 16.47
CA LYS A 4 7.92 -3.91 15.58
C LYS A 4 6.63 -3.43 14.97
N ARG A 5 6.53 -2.14 14.66
CA ARG A 5 5.43 -1.57 13.89
C ARG A 5 5.82 -1.51 12.42
N ILE A 6 5.08 -2.21 11.58
CA ILE A 6 5.41 -2.35 10.16
C ILE A 6 4.22 -1.88 9.34
N VAL A 7 4.45 -0.99 8.39
CA VAL A 7 3.47 -0.62 7.36
C VAL A 7 3.77 -1.43 6.11
N VAL A 8 2.77 -2.13 5.59
CA VAL A 8 2.80 -2.77 4.28
C VAL A 8 1.96 -1.89 3.35
N MET A 9 2.60 -1.35 2.33
CA MET A 9 1.91 -0.58 1.30
C MET A 9 1.63 -1.45 0.08
N GLY A 10 0.50 -1.18 -0.57
CA GLY A 10 0.01 -2.01 -1.67
C GLY A 10 -1.20 -1.42 -2.38
N PHE A 11 -1.85 -2.25 -3.19
CA PHE A 11 -2.88 -1.81 -4.14
C PHE A 11 -3.99 -2.87 -4.32
N MET A 12 -4.31 -3.62 -3.26
CA MET A 12 -5.40 -4.59 -3.21
C MET A 12 -6.79 -3.97 -3.34
N GLY A 13 -7.00 -2.75 -2.85
CA GLY A 13 -8.24 -2.01 -2.93
C GLY A 13 -8.40 -1.36 -4.28
N SER A 14 -7.34 -0.69 -4.78
CA SER A 14 -7.37 -0.05 -6.09
C SER A 14 -7.28 -1.03 -7.27
N MET A 15 -6.76 -2.24 -7.07
CA MET A 15 -6.74 -3.32 -8.05
C MET A 15 -7.08 -4.66 -7.39
N PRO A 16 -8.36 -4.93 -7.09
CA PRO A 16 -8.81 -6.09 -6.31
C PRO A 16 -8.85 -7.39 -7.13
N ILE A 17 -7.77 -7.71 -7.82
CA ILE A 17 -7.58 -8.95 -8.56
C ILE A 17 -6.92 -9.98 -7.64
N ALA A 18 -7.30 -11.25 -7.75
CA ALA A 18 -6.85 -12.32 -6.85
C ALA A 18 -5.32 -12.37 -6.68
N GLY A 19 -4.56 -12.26 -7.78
CA GLY A 19 -3.08 -12.25 -7.72
C GLY A 19 -2.52 -11.09 -6.90
N VAL A 20 -3.06 -9.88 -7.09
CA VAL A 20 -2.67 -8.69 -6.33
C VAL A 20 -2.99 -8.87 -4.84
N ILE A 21 -4.19 -9.36 -4.53
CA ILE A 21 -4.62 -9.60 -3.15
C ILE A 21 -3.68 -10.58 -2.45
N TRP A 22 -3.49 -11.78 -3.03
CA TRP A 22 -2.68 -12.82 -2.41
C TRP A 22 -1.24 -12.36 -2.17
N GLN A 23 -0.65 -11.65 -3.13
CA GLN A 23 0.71 -11.14 -3.01
C GLN A 23 0.92 -10.27 -1.76
N HIS A 24 -0.02 -9.39 -1.40
CA HIS A 24 0.12 -8.52 -0.22
C HIS A 24 -0.31 -9.21 1.08
N ILE A 25 -1.33 -10.06 1.03
CA ILE A 25 -1.80 -10.82 2.20
C ILE A 25 -0.69 -11.69 2.78
N HIS A 26 0.18 -12.28 1.94
CA HIS A 26 1.33 -13.05 2.43
C HIS A 26 2.28 -12.24 3.31
N TYR A 27 2.56 -10.99 2.97
CA TYR A 27 3.37 -10.10 3.82
C TYR A 27 2.64 -9.76 5.11
N ILE A 28 1.36 -9.41 5.04
CA ILE A 28 0.57 -9.02 6.22
C ILE A 28 0.52 -10.18 7.22
N VAL A 29 0.06 -11.35 6.77
CA VAL A 29 -0.09 -12.55 7.61
C VAL A 29 1.26 -13.08 8.09
N GLY A 30 2.28 -13.09 7.23
CA GLY A 30 3.62 -13.51 7.61
C GLY A 30 4.19 -12.66 8.75
N LEU A 31 4.10 -11.34 8.63
CA LEU A 31 4.58 -10.40 9.65
C LEU A 31 3.77 -10.45 10.94
N GLN A 32 2.44 -10.66 10.86
CA GLN A 32 1.60 -10.90 12.04
C GLN A 32 2.03 -12.17 12.78
N ARG A 33 2.30 -13.27 12.07
CA ARG A 33 2.77 -14.54 12.65
C ARG A 33 4.14 -14.43 13.33
N LEU A 34 4.98 -13.52 12.85
CA LEU A 34 6.26 -13.18 13.50
C LEU A 34 6.08 -12.29 14.76
N GLY A 35 4.85 -11.90 15.09
CA GLY A 35 4.50 -11.16 16.31
C GLY A 35 4.53 -9.64 16.17
N HIS A 36 4.63 -9.10 14.94
CA HIS A 36 4.71 -7.67 14.67
C HIS A 36 3.33 -6.99 14.67
N ASP A 37 3.33 -5.66 14.87
CA ASP A 37 2.16 -4.82 14.67
C ASP A 37 2.11 -4.33 13.23
N VAL A 38 1.31 -5.02 12.41
CA VAL A 38 1.23 -4.79 10.97
C VAL A 38 0.06 -3.89 10.61
N PHE A 39 0.32 -2.90 9.76
CA PHE A 39 -0.67 -2.00 9.17
C PHE A 39 -0.61 -2.13 7.66
N PHE A 40 -1.76 -2.11 6.99
CA PHE A 40 -1.86 -2.06 5.54
C PHE A 40 -2.30 -0.66 5.08
N ILE A 41 -1.60 -0.03 4.13
CA ILE A 41 -1.95 1.31 3.66
C ILE A 41 -1.88 1.40 2.14
N GLU A 42 -2.96 1.84 1.51
CA GLU A 42 -2.94 2.34 0.14
C GLU A 42 -3.06 3.86 0.19
N ASP A 43 -2.12 4.55 -0.44
CA ASP A 43 -2.00 6.01 -0.39
C ASP A 43 -1.51 6.53 -1.74
N SER A 44 -2.41 6.48 -2.73
CA SER A 44 -2.08 6.72 -4.14
C SER A 44 -2.89 7.88 -4.73
N ALA A 45 -2.28 8.57 -5.69
CA ALA A 45 -2.94 9.55 -6.56
C ALA A 45 -3.46 8.92 -7.87
N ARG A 46 -3.38 7.60 -8.02
CA ARG A 46 -3.92 6.89 -9.19
C ARG A 46 -5.39 6.58 -8.98
N LEU A 47 -6.18 6.78 -10.03
CA LEU A 47 -7.56 6.34 -10.06
C LEU A 47 -7.63 4.81 -9.94
N PRO A 48 -8.51 4.28 -9.08
CA PRO A 48 -8.61 2.85 -8.86
C PRO A 48 -9.46 2.17 -9.97
N TYR A 49 -9.22 0.88 -10.18
CA TYR A 49 -9.95 0.04 -11.14
C TYR A 49 -11.07 -0.74 -10.44
N ASN A 50 -12.32 -0.54 -10.85
CA ASN A 50 -13.48 -1.23 -10.32
C ASN A 50 -13.68 -2.56 -11.05
N PRO A 51 -13.52 -3.72 -10.37
CA PRO A 51 -13.63 -5.04 -11.00
C PRO A 51 -15.07 -5.45 -11.33
N GLU A 52 -16.07 -4.76 -10.78
CA GLU A 52 -17.49 -5.07 -11.01
C GLU A 52 -17.99 -4.38 -12.27
N THR A 53 -17.58 -3.12 -12.50
CA THR A 53 -17.96 -2.34 -13.68
C THR A 53 -16.93 -2.40 -14.81
N PHE A 54 -15.72 -2.89 -14.53
CA PHE A 54 -14.58 -2.91 -15.45
C PHE A 54 -14.10 -1.51 -15.88
N GLU A 55 -14.22 -0.52 -14.99
CA GLU A 55 -13.90 0.87 -15.27
C GLU A 55 -12.83 1.43 -14.31
N VAL A 56 -12.12 2.45 -14.77
CA VAL A 56 -11.27 3.29 -13.93
C VAL A 56 -12.03 4.58 -13.63
N THR A 57 -12.39 4.78 -12.37
CA THR A 57 -13.23 5.91 -11.92
C THR A 57 -12.64 6.52 -10.64
N ASP A 58 -13.19 7.64 -10.17
CA ASP A 58 -12.79 8.27 -8.91
C ASP A 58 -13.61 7.79 -7.69
N GLU A 59 -14.50 6.82 -7.89
CA GLU A 59 -15.21 6.15 -6.80
C GLU A 59 -14.32 5.08 -6.15
N PHE A 60 -14.31 5.02 -4.81
CA PHE A 60 -13.51 4.03 -4.07
C PHE A 60 -14.30 3.24 -3.04
N ASP A 61 -15.64 3.32 -3.05
CA ASP A 61 -16.49 2.58 -2.11
C ASP A 61 -16.28 1.06 -2.22
N TYR A 62 -16.05 0.55 -3.43
CA TYR A 62 -15.74 -0.87 -3.65
C TYR A 62 -14.36 -1.23 -3.04
N ALA A 63 -13.35 -0.36 -3.19
CA ALA A 63 -12.02 -0.57 -2.61
C ALA A 63 -12.11 -0.65 -1.08
N ALA A 64 -12.88 0.26 -0.47
CA ALA A 64 -13.15 0.26 0.96
C ALA A 64 -13.87 -1.03 1.41
N LYS A 65 -14.89 -1.50 0.66
CA LYS A 65 -15.60 -2.76 0.95
C LYS A 65 -14.68 -3.98 0.86
N VAL A 66 -13.84 -4.06 -0.17
CA VAL A 66 -12.87 -5.15 -0.36
C VAL A 66 -11.87 -5.17 0.79
N LEU A 67 -11.24 -4.03 1.10
CA LEU A 67 -10.26 -3.94 2.18
C LEU A 67 -10.89 -4.23 3.54
N ALA A 68 -12.10 -3.73 3.82
CA ALA A 68 -12.81 -4.03 5.05
C ALA A 68 -13.10 -5.53 5.20
N ARG A 69 -13.43 -6.23 4.11
CA ARG A 69 -13.63 -7.68 4.09
C ARG A 69 -12.32 -8.42 4.37
N LEU A 70 -11.27 -8.14 3.60
CA LEU A 70 -9.95 -8.76 3.78
C LEU A 70 -9.42 -8.53 5.20
N ALA A 71 -9.62 -7.33 5.75
CA ALA A 71 -9.19 -6.99 7.10
C ALA A 71 -9.89 -7.80 8.19
N ARG A 72 -11.14 -8.23 7.97
CA ARG A 72 -11.83 -9.16 8.87
C ARG A 72 -11.29 -10.58 8.69
N ASP A 73 -11.15 -11.01 7.44
CA ASP A 73 -10.78 -12.39 7.10
C ASP A 73 -9.34 -12.74 7.53
N PHE A 74 -8.43 -11.75 7.58
CA PHE A 74 -7.01 -11.91 7.93
C PHE A 74 -6.57 -11.11 9.17
N ASP A 75 -7.51 -10.75 10.05
CA ASP A 75 -7.25 -10.17 11.38
C ASP A 75 -6.44 -8.84 11.40
N PHE A 76 -6.77 -7.92 10.49
CA PHE A 76 -6.21 -6.56 10.46
C PHE A 76 -7.28 -5.44 10.43
N LYS A 77 -8.51 -5.74 10.88
CA LYS A 77 -9.71 -4.87 10.84
C LYS A 77 -9.54 -3.40 11.26
N ASN A 78 -8.65 -3.12 12.21
CA ASN A 78 -8.39 -1.77 12.75
C ASN A 78 -7.01 -1.22 12.34
N ARG A 79 -6.37 -1.85 11.35
CA ARG A 79 -4.99 -1.58 10.94
C ARG A 79 -4.87 -1.49 9.43
N TRP A 80 -5.89 -0.96 8.76
CA TRP A 80 -5.82 -0.68 7.34
C TRP A 80 -6.31 0.73 7.01
N ALA A 81 -5.81 1.27 5.90
CA ALA A 81 -6.31 2.51 5.35
C ALA A 81 -6.24 2.51 3.83
N TYR A 82 -7.19 3.22 3.21
CA TYR A 82 -7.14 3.62 1.81
C TYR A 82 -7.26 5.14 1.76
N CYS A 83 -6.29 5.81 1.16
CA CYS A 83 -6.23 7.26 1.02
C CYS A 83 -6.31 7.62 -0.48
N ALA A 84 -7.42 8.21 -0.87
CA ALA A 84 -7.70 8.62 -2.25
C ALA A 84 -7.06 10.00 -2.53
N ARG A 85 -5.74 10.07 -2.72
CA ARG A 85 -5.05 11.34 -2.96
C ARG A 85 -5.40 12.02 -4.29
N TYR A 86 -6.09 11.31 -5.18
CA TYR A 86 -6.63 11.89 -6.42
C TYR A 86 -7.89 12.75 -6.18
N LEU A 87 -8.47 12.71 -4.97
CA LEU A 87 -9.62 13.54 -4.60
C LEU A 87 -9.20 14.72 -3.70
N PRO A 88 -9.87 15.88 -3.81
CA PRO A 88 -9.63 17.00 -2.91
C PRO A 88 -9.80 16.63 -1.43
N GLY A 89 -8.86 17.06 -0.59
CA GLY A 89 -8.90 16.80 0.85
C GLY A 89 -8.43 15.41 1.28
N ASN A 90 -7.97 14.56 0.36
CA ASN A 90 -7.42 13.22 0.62
C ASN A 90 -8.36 12.37 1.50
N PRO A 91 -9.61 12.10 1.06
CA PRO A 91 -10.54 11.29 1.82
C PRO A 91 -9.98 9.89 2.05
N THR A 92 -10.30 9.32 3.22
CA THR A 92 -9.78 8.02 3.64
C THR A 92 -10.90 7.06 4.04
N ALA A 93 -10.72 5.78 3.73
CA ALA A 93 -11.44 4.68 4.38
C ALA A 93 -10.52 3.93 5.35
N GLY A 94 -11.09 3.35 6.40
CA GLY A 94 -10.34 2.68 7.47
C GLY A 94 -9.77 3.69 8.47
N LEU A 95 -8.44 3.76 8.59
CA LEU A 95 -7.79 4.74 9.46
C LEU A 95 -7.86 6.16 8.89
N PRO A 96 -8.01 7.19 9.75
CA PRO A 96 -8.03 8.58 9.30
C PRO A 96 -6.65 9.04 8.81
N LEU A 97 -6.61 10.03 7.92
CA LEU A 97 -5.38 10.61 7.35
C LEU A 97 -4.33 11.00 8.42
N LYS A 98 -4.77 11.57 9.55
CA LYS A 98 -3.89 11.91 10.67
C LYS A 98 -3.13 10.68 11.21
N LYS A 99 -3.79 9.51 11.24
CA LYS A 99 -3.18 8.28 11.72
C LYS A 99 -2.23 7.68 10.69
N ILE A 100 -2.55 7.76 9.39
CA ILE A 100 -1.62 7.38 8.30
C ILE A 100 -0.32 8.17 8.43
N ARG A 101 -0.41 9.50 8.51
CA ARG A 101 0.76 10.38 8.68
C ARG A 101 1.57 10.08 9.95
N GLN A 102 0.89 9.73 11.04
CA GLN A 102 1.56 9.30 12.26
C GLN A 102 2.34 7.99 12.04
N LEU A 103 1.74 7.03 11.33
CA LEU A 103 2.39 5.75 11.04
C LEU A 103 3.65 5.93 10.20
N TYR A 104 3.66 6.82 9.21
CA TYR A 104 4.87 7.08 8.41
C TYR A 104 6.06 7.57 9.24
N ARG A 105 5.82 8.39 10.26
CA ARG A 105 6.87 8.88 11.18
C ARG A 105 7.34 7.82 12.18
N GLU A 106 6.41 7.00 12.67
CA GLU A 106 6.64 6.12 13.82
C GLU A 106 6.91 4.65 13.45
N ALA A 107 6.69 4.25 12.20
CA ALA A 107 6.94 2.88 11.77
C ALA A 107 8.43 2.52 11.92
N ASP A 108 8.70 1.28 12.33
CA ASP A 108 10.04 0.72 12.33
C ASP A 108 10.47 0.33 10.89
N ALA A 109 9.51 0.05 10.01
CA ALA A 109 9.71 -0.22 8.59
C ALA A 109 8.43 0.03 7.78
N ILE A 110 8.59 0.49 6.54
CA ILE A 110 7.52 0.66 5.56
C ILE A 110 7.91 -0.14 4.31
N LEU A 111 7.13 -1.17 3.99
CA LEU A 111 7.37 -2.03 2.83
C LEU A 111 6.50 -1.53 1.67
N ASN A 112 7.09 -0.89 0.67
CA ASN A 112 6.41 -0.50 -0.55
C ASN A 112 6.41 -1.67 -1.54
N VAL A 113 5.43 -2.55 -1.42
CA VAL A 113 5.34 -3.77 -2.23
C VAL A 113 4.97 -3.41 -3.68
N CYS A 114 5.74 -3.99 -4.61
CA CYS A 114 5.85 -3.61 -6.03
C CYS A 114 6.18 -2.13 -6.27
N GLY A 115 6.59 -1.39 -5.24
CA GLY A 115 6.73 0.06 -5.29
C GLY A 115 5.42 0.79 -5.60
N THR A 116 4.26 0.18 -5.38
CA THR A 116 3.00 0.71 -5.94
C THR A 116 2.62 2.10 -5.50
N GLN A 117 3.13 2.57 -4.37
CA GLN A 117 2.83 3.90 -3.86
C GLN A 117 3.88 4.91 -4.29
N GLU A 118 3.41 6.05 -4.79
CA GLU A 118 4.28 7.19 -5.07
C GLU A 118 4.79 7.82 -3.77
N PHE A 119 6.03 8.29 -3.82
CA PHE A 119 6.56 9.11 -2.73
C PHE A 119 5.87 10.47 -2.74
N ASN A 120 5.47 10.89 -1.55
CA ASN A 120 4.84 12.17 -1.29
C ASN A 120 5.45 12.75 0.00
N ASP A 121 5.23 14.04 0.25
CA ASP A 121 5.84 14.73 1.41
C ASP A 121 5.49 14.08 2.75
N ASP A 122 4.30 13.48 2.89
CA ASP A 122 3.91 12.78 4.12
C ASP A 122 4.68 11.48 4.32
N LEU A 123 4.99 10.75 3.25
CA LEU A 123 5.72 9.48 3.28
C LEU A 123 7.24 9.72 3.43
N LEU A 124 7.78 10.72 2.73
CA LEU A 124 9.22 11.05 2.69
C LEU A 124 9.79 11.55 4.02
N VAL A 125 8.95 11.80 5.02
CA VAL A 125 9.41 12.02 6.41
C VAL A 125 10.03 10.76 7.03
N SER A 126 9.81 9.59 6.42
CA SER A 126 10.32 8.31 6.88
C SER A 126 11.64 7.96 6.18
N ASP A 127 12.65 7.59 6.96
CA ASP A 127 13.94 7.08 6.49
C ASP A 127 13.97 5.54 6.39
N ARG A 128 12.81 4.88 6.56
CA ARG A 128 12.70 3.41 6.70
C ARG A 128 11.77 2.80 5.65
N ILE A 129 11.82 3.32 4.43
CA ILE A 129 11.02 2.83 3.31
C ILE A 129 11.85 1.79 2.55
N LEU A 130 11.29 0.60 2.38
CA LEU A 130 11.89 -0.51 1.67
C LEU A 130 11.08 -0.78 0.41
N TYR A 131 11.72 -0.69 -0.74
CA TYR A 131 11.16 -1.20 -1.98
C TYR A 131 11.20 -2.73 -1.98
N VAL A 132 10.07 -3.36 -2.28
CA VAL A 132 9.97 -4.82 -2.42
C VAL A 132 9.47 -5.12 -3.82
N GLU A 133 10.39 -5.51 -4.70
CA GLU A 133 10.05 -5.93 -6.06
C GLU A 133 9.40 -7.32 -6.05
N SER A 134 8.21 -7.42 -6.63
CA SER A 134 7.48 -8.69 -6.74
C SER A 134 7.57 -9.34 -8.12
N ASP A 135 7.96 -8.56 -9.14
CA ASP A 135 8.12 -9.01 -10.53
C ASP A 135 9.46 -8.51 -11.07
N PRO A 136 10.56 -9.21 -10.77
CA PRO A 136 11.91 -8.75 -11.08
C PRO A 136 12.23 -8.87 -12.57
N GLY A 137 13.06 -7.95 -13.05
CA GLY A 137 13.65 -7.96 -14.38
C GLY A 137 13.36 -6.68 -15.15
N VAL A 138 12.08 -6.27 -15.19
CA VAL A 138 11.67 -5.10 -15.98
C VAL A 138 12.35 -3.84 -15.49
N GLU A 139 12.34 -3.57 -14.19
CA GLU A 139 12.92 -2.35 -13.66
C GLU A 139 14.46 -2.36 -13.69
N GLN A 140 15.12 -3.51 -13.49
CA GLN A 140 16.57 -3.63 -13.65
C GLN A 140 16.99 -3.37 -15.10
N ILE A 141 16.28 -3.93 -16.09
CA ILE A 141 16.55 -3.70 -17.51
C ILE A 141 16.38 -2.21 -17.84
N LYS A 142 15.37 -1.54 -17.26
CA LYS A 142 15.17 -0.10 -17.46
C LYS A 142 16.29 0.73 -16.83
N ILE A 143 16.76 0.36 -15.63
CA ILE A 143 17.91 1.00 -14.99
C ILE A 143 19.18 0.82 -15.84
N ASP A 144 19.46 -0.40 -16.29
CA ASP A 144 20.62 -0.73 -17.15
C ASP A 144 20.60 0.10 -18.45
N LYS A 145 19.41 0.31 -19.02
CA LYS A 145 19.20 1.17 -20.19
C LYS A 145 19.18 2.67 -19.89
N GLY A 146 19.37 3.09 -18.64
CA GLY A 146 19.40 4.50 -18.25
C GLY A 146 18.04 5.21 -18.30
N VAL A 147 16.92 4.48 -18.17
CA VAL A 147 15.57 5.06 -18.19
C VAL A 147 15.37 5.93 -16.96
N LYS A 148 15.42 7.26 -17.15
CA LYS A 148 15.35 8.25 -16.07
C LYS A 148 14.10 8.15 -15.19
N SER A 149 12.94 7.84 -15.78
CA SER A 149 11.69 7.75 -15.03
C SER A 149 11.69 6.61 -14.00
N THR A 150 12.28 5.45 -14.34
CA THR A 150 12.47 4.34 -13.40
C THR A 150 13.47 4.72 -12.31
N ILE A 151 14.60 5.33 -12.67
CA ILE A 151 15.63 5.75 -11.71
C ILE A 151 15.10 6.78 -10.71
N GLN A 152 14.19 7.66 -11.12
CA GLN A 152 13.62 8.68 -10.23
C GLN A 152 12.55 8.12 -9.29
N TYR A 153 11.95 6.98 -9.64
CA TYR A 153 10.86 6.36 -8.88
C TYR A 153 11.35 5.32 -7.87
N LEU A 154 12.46 4.63 -8.15
CA LEU A 154 13.13 3.69 -7.23
C LEU A 154 14.08 4.40 -6.27
#